data_AF-A0A0P4VGL9-F1
#
_entry.id   AF-A0A0P4VGL9-F1
#
_cell.length_a   1.000
_cell.length_b   1.000
_cell.length_c   1.000
_cell.angle_alpha   90.00
_cell.angle_beta   90.00
_cell.angle_gamma   90.00
#
_symmetry.space_group_name_H-M   'P 1'
#
loop_
_entity.id
_entity.type
_entity.pdbx_description
1 polymer ?
#
loop_
_entity_poly.entity_id
_entity_poly.type
_entity_poly.pdbx_seq_one_letter_code
_entity_poly.pdbx_strand_id
1 'polypeptide(L)'
;TGSWYITHYKLGGGTLQDIDKNCTKFLHKKTKDGKIREVFSNYNPNGGTYSYDISFAKVSGFEGNDGKYTAKNVIVNQDGTKIDERTLKVSYIDTDYSKYSVVHVCDPSAPDYYLYAVQSRTPNVNEVKSKVEAALGKVGLQLSGLFDATTLSCKYDDETLNKLLAQQFSEYEK
;
A
#
# COMPACT_ATOMS: atom_id res chain seq x y z
N THR A 1 -5.68 9.26 -8.88
CA THR A 1 -5.73 10.06 -7.64
C THR A 1 -6.75 9.42 -6.71
N GLY A 2 -7.04 10.00 -5.54
CA GLY A 2 -8.03 9.45 -4.62
C GLY A 2 -7.47 8.39 -3.66
N SER A 3 -8.33 7.50 -3.20
CA SER A 3 -8.00 6.46 -2.22
C SER A 3 -7.97 5.06 -2.83
N TRP A 4 -7.34 4.16 -2.08
CA TRP A 4 -7.35 2.72 -2.32
C TRP A 4 -7.46 1.97 -0.99
N TYR A 5 -8.02 0.76 -1.05
CA TYR A 5 -8.10 -0.19 0.06
C TYR A 5 -7.25 -1.42 -0.29
N ILE A 6 -6.49 -1.95 0.66
CA ILE A 6 -5.86 -3.27 0.50
C ILE A 6 -6.88 -4.32 0.94
N THR A 7 -7.32 -5.15 -0.02
CA THR A 7 -8.39 -6.13 0.20
C THR A 7 -7.86 -7.53 0.45
N HIS A 8 -6.75 -7.89 -0.22
CA HIS A 8 -6.11 -9.19 -0.05
C HIS A 8 -4.60 -9.02 -0.07
N TYR A 9 -3.88 -9.83 0.70
CA TYR A 9 -2.42 -9.81 0.62
C TYR A 9 -1.76 -11.08 1.13
N LYS A 10 -0.49 -11.22 0.73
CA LYS A 10 0.48 -12.16 1.30
C LYS A 10 1.68 -11.34 1.76
N LEU A 11 2.03 -11.48 3.03
CA LEU A 11 3.20 -10.87 3.64
C LEU A 11 4.22 -11.95 4.00
N GLY A 12 5.38 -11.91 3.37
CA GLY A 12 6.45 -12.88 3.54
C GLY A 12 6.09 -14.32 3.14
N GLY A 13 6.98 -15.25 3.49
CA GLY A 13 6.81 -16.69 3.20
C GLY A 13 6.08 -17.49 4.29
N GLY A 14 5.91 -16.93 5.49
CA GLY A 14 5.33 -17.61 6.65
C GLY A 14 3.81 -17.46 6.77
N THR A 15 3.25 -18.11 7.78
CA THR A 15 1.84 -17.91 8.17
C THR A 15 1.67 -16.50 8.74
N LEU A 16 0.62 -15.80 8.28
CA LEU A 16 0.31 -14.46 8.73
C LEU A 16 -0.11 -14.44 10.22
N GLN A 17 0.59 -13.64 11.02
CA GLN A 17 0.29 -13.47 12.45
C GLN A 17 -0.85 -12.48 12.66
N ASP A 18 -1.52 -12.52 13.81
CA ASP A 18 -2.66 -11.63 14.10
C ASP A 18 -2.28 -10.14 14.15
N ILE A 19 -1.04 -9.82 14.50
CA ILE A 19 -0.52 -8.45 14.48
C ILE A 19 -0.37 -7.91 13.04
N ASP A 20 -0.19 -8.80 12.07
CA ASP A 20 -0.02 -8.44 10.66
C ASP A 20 -1.35 -8.40 9.90
N LYS A 21 -2.45 -8.88 10.52
CA LYS A 21 -3.82 -8.86 9.96
C LYS A 21 -4.45 -7.48 10.09
N ASN A 22 -4.11 -6.62 9.13
CA ASN A 22 -4.52 -5.21 9.11
C ASN A 22 -5.57 -4.91 8.03
N CYS A 23 -6.38 -3.89 8.32
CA CYS A 23 -7.21 -3.17 7.37
C CYS A 23 -6.45 -1.91 6.92
N THR A 24 -6.07 -1.85 5.65
CA THR A 24 -5.29 -0.72 5.13
C THR A 24 -6.09 0.10 4.12
N LYS A 25 -6.13 1.41 4.34
CA LYS A 25 -6.57 2.41 3.36
C LYS A 25 -5.44 3.41 3.15
N PHE A 26 -5.26 3.85 1.93
CA PHE A 26 -4.27 4.89 1.63
C PHE A 26 -4.82 5.94 0.68
N LEU A 27 -4.30 7.15 0.83
CA LEU A 27 -4.50 8.28 -0.07
C LEU A 27 -3.21 8.59 -0.79
N HIS A 28 -3.31 9.06 -2.03
CA HIS A 28 -2.13 9.50 -2.75
C HIS A 28 -2.36 10.71 -3.63
N LYS A 29 -1.28 11.47 -3.85
CA LYS A 29 -1.26 12.61 -4.76
C LYS A 29 0.02 12.63 -5.60
N LYS A 30 -0.11 13.17 -6.81
CA LYS A 30 1.02 13.56 -7.67
C LYS A 30 0.97 15.07 -7.86
N THR A 31 2.03 15.77 -7.49
CA THR A 31 2.15 17.22 -7.67
C THR A 31 2.63 17.57 -9.07
N LYS A 32 2.53 18.86 -9.45
CA LYS A 32 2.91 19.33 -10.80
C LYS A 32 4.40 19.15 -11.10
N ASP A 33 5.25 19.25 -10.08
CA ASP A 33 6.70 19.01 -10.13
C ASP A 33 7.06 17.51 -10.11
N GLY A 34 6.07 16.61 -10.26
CA GLY A 34 6.31 15.18 -10.45
C GLY A 34 6.62 14.41 -9.17
N LYS A 35 6.42 15.00 -7.99
CA LYS A 35 6.53 14.28 -6.71
C LYS A 35 5.26 13.47 -6.46
N ILE A 36 5.44 12.29 -5.89
CA ILE A 36 4.38 11.35 -5.56
C ILE A 36 4.45 11.13 -4.06
N ARG A 37 3.29 11.21 -3.41
CA ARG A 37 3.12 10.90 -1.99
C ARG A 37 1.95 9.95 -1.83
N GLU A 38 2.16 8.89 -1.06
CA GLU A 38 1.16 7.90 -0.67
C GLU A 38 1.16 7.81 0.86
N VAL A 39 0.01 7.99 1.50
CA VAL A 39 -0.16 8.01 2.96
C VAL A 39 -1.06 6.84 3.34
N PHE A 40 -0.56 5.95 4.18
CA PHE A 40 -1.23 4.72 4.58
C PHE A 40 -1.73 4.81 6.03
N SER A 41 -2.93 4.27 6.26
CA SER A 41 -3.50 4.02 7.58
C SER A 41 -3.74 2.51 7.68
N ASN A 42 -3.06 1.87 8.62
CA ASN A 42 -3.13 0.44 8.87
C ASN A 42 -3.80 0.22 10.22
N TYR A 43 -5.02 -0.31 10.23
CA TYR A 43 -5.76 -0.61 11.44
C TYR A 43 -5.67 -2.10 11.77
N ASN A 44 -5.23 -2.44 12.97
CA ASN A 44 -5.29 -3.80 13.49
C ASN A 44 -6.55 -3.98 14.35
N PRO A 45 -7.56 -4.75 13.91
CA PRO A 45 -8.79 -4.92 14.68
C PRO A 45 -8.61 -5.69 15.99
N ASN A 46 -7.61 -6.58 16.06
CA ASN A 46 -7.33 -7.39 17.24
C ASN A 46 -6.72 -6.54 18.38
N GLY A 47 -5.78 -5.65 18.05
CA GLY A 47 -5.20 -4.70 18.99
C GLY A 47 -6.00 -3.42 19.18
N GLY A 48 -6.91 -3.10 18.24
CA GLY A 48 -7.66 -1.85 18.25
C GLY A 48 -6.80 -0.61 17.97
N THR A 49 -5.65 -0.77 17.31
CA THR A 49 -4.62 0.27 17.12
C THR A 49 -4.43 0.62 15.64
N TYR A 50 -3.88 1.81 15.41
CA TYR A 50 -3.46 2.28 14.09
C TYR A 50 -1.93 2.41 14.02
N SER A 51 -1.38 2.15 12.84
CA SER A 51 -0.05 2.59 12.44
C SER A 51 -0.12 3.35 11.11
N TYR A 52 0.84 4.26 10.90
CA TYR A 52 0.88 5.12 9.73
C TYR A 52 2.24 5.08 9.09
N ASP A 53 2.25 5.10 7.76
CA ASP A 53 3.45 5.24 6.98
C ASP A 53 3.19 6.07 5.72
N ILE A 54 4.25 6.72 5.22
CA ILE A 54 4.19 7.62 4.07
C ILE A 54 5.28 7.22 3.09
N SER A 55 4.89 6.90 1.86
CA SER A 55 5.82 6.67 0.76
C SER A 55 5.99 7.94 -0.08
N PHE A 56 7.25 8.34 -0.27
CA PHE A 56 7.68 9.45 -1.09
C PHE A 56 8.44 8.92 -2.31
N ALA A 57 8.05 9.38 -3.49
CA ALA A 57 8.70 9.05 -4.75
C ALA A 57 8.66 10.24 -5.71
N LYS A 58 9.34 10.10 -6.85
CA LYS A 58 9.30 11.05 -7.97
C LYS A 58 9.12 10.30 -9.27
N VAL A 59 8.48 10.93 -10.25
CA VAL A 59 8.32 10.37 -11.61
C VAL A 59 9.68 10.02 -12.23
N SER A 60 10.75 10.79 -11.94
CA SER A 60 12.10 10.48 -12.42
C SER A 60 12.70 9.20 -11.83
N GLY A 61 12.11 8.64 -10.76
CA GLY A 61 12.51 7.37 -10.16
C GLY A 61 11.75 6.16 -10.71
N PHE A 62 10.93 6.34 -11.74
CA PHE A 62 10.22 5.26 -12.42
C PHE A 62 11.12 4.61 -13.48
N GLU A 63 11.02 3.29 -13.62
CA GLU A 63 11.75 2.53 -14.62
C GLU A 63 11.06 2.70 -15.99
N GLY A 64 11.47 3.71 -16.75
CA GLY A 64 10.89 4.00 -18.06
C GLY A 64 9.41 4.37 -17.97
N ASN A 65 8.57 3.64 -18.71
CA ASN A 65 7.10 3.80 -18.69
C ASN A 65 6.40 2.68 -17.91
N ASP A 66 7.16 1.85 -17.18
CA ASP A 66 6.60 0.75 -16.40
C ASP A 66 6.04 1.24 -15.06
N GLY A 67 5.09 0.50 -14.50
CA GLY A 67 4.56 0.70 -13.15
C GLY A 67 5.54 0.30 -12.04
N LYS A 68 6.84 0.57 -12.20
CA LYS A 68 7.91 0.17 -11.29
C LYS A 68 8.72 1.38 -10.84
N TYR A 69 8.93 1.50 -9.53
CA TYR A 69 9.68 2.61 -8.95
C TYR A 69 10.25 2.24 -7.59
N THR A 70 11.19 3.06 -7.12
CA THR A 70 11.68 3.01 -5.74
C THR A 70 11.11 4.19 -4.96
N ALA A 71 10.62 3.93 -3.75
CA ALA A 71 10.08 4.92 -2.84
C ALA A 71 10.84 4.91 -1.51
N LYS A 72 10.97 6.08 -0.89
CA LYS A 72 11.34 6.21 0.51
C LYS A 72 10.07 6.11 1.34
N ASN A 73 9.94 5.07 2.16
CA ASN A 73 8.80 4.86 3.05
C ASN A 73 9.20 5.25 4.47
N VAL A 74 8.38 6.05 5.13
CA VAL A 74 8.66 6.59 6.47
C VAL A 74 7.49 6.22 7.37
N ILE A 75 7.77 5.47 8.43
CA ILE A 75 6.79 5.13 9.46
C ILE A 75 6.70 6.34 10.39
N VAL A 76 5.48 6.78 10.68
CA VAL A 76 5.22 8.02 11.42
C VAL A 76 4.17 7.83 12.51
N ASN A 77 4.23 8.67 13.53
CA ASN A 77 3.13 8.90 14.45
C ASN A 77 1.98 9.65 13.77
N GLN A 78 0.83 9.75 14.44
CA GLN A 78 -0.37 10.45 13.94
C GLN A 78 -0.15 11.97 13.69
N ASP A 79 0.89 12.55 14.28
CA ASP A 79 1.32 13.93 14.07
C ASP A 79 2.34 14.10 12.93
N GLY A 80 2.76 12.99 12.31
CA GLY A 80 3.79 12.96 11.27
C GLY A 80 5.22 12.88 11.81
N THR A 81 5.42 12.76 13.13
CA THR A 81 6.76 12.56 13.71
C THR A 81 7.32 11.21 13.28
N LYS A 82 8.54 11.20 12.73
CA LYS A 82 9.22 9.99 12.26
C LYS A 82 9.46 9.00 13.40
N ILE A 83 9.14 7.74 13.14
CA ILE A 83 9.51 6.58 13.96
C ILE A 83 10.68 5.85 13.31
N ASP A 84 10.55 5.51 12.03
CA ASP A 84 11.54 4.76 11.27
C ASP A 84 11.41 5.03 9.76
N GLU A 85 12.38 4.61 8.95
CA GLU A 85 12.35 4.78 7.50
C GLU A 85 13.08 3.67 6.75
N ARG A 86 12.56 3.34 5.56
CA ARG A 86 13.08 2.27 4.71
C ARG A 86 12.92 2.57 3.23
N THR A 87 13.55 1.75 2.40
CA THR A 87 13.46 1.88 0.94
C THR A 87 12.62 0.76 0.38
N LEU A 88 11.56 1.08 -0.33
CA LEU A 88 10.67 0.09 -0.94
C LEU A 88 10.81 0.11 -2.46
N LYS A 89 11.00 -1.06 -3.05
CA LYS A 89 10.79 -1.29 -4.48
C LYS A 89 9.33 -1.67 -4.69
N VAL A 90 8.64 -0.86 -5.49
CA VAL A 90 7.22 -1.05 -5.80
C VAL A 90 7.09 -1.47 -7.26
N SER A 91 6.28 -2.49 -7.53
CA SER A 91 6.03 -3.01 -8.87
C SER A 91 4.55 -3.33 -9.03
N TYR A 92 3.85 -2.50 -9.80
CA TYR A 92 2.48 -2.80 -10.22
C TYR A 92 2.50 -3.88 -11.31
N ILE A 93 1.86 -5.00 -11.01
CA ILE A 93 1.73 -6.15 -11.91
C ILE A 93 0.60 -5.90 -12.91
N ASP A 94 -0.49 -5.28 -12.45
CA ASP A 94 -1.66 -4.97 -13.26
C ASP A 94 -2.52 -3.89 -12.56
N THR A 95 -3.25 -3.10 -13.33
CA THR A 95 -4.25 -2.14 -12.84
C THR A 95 -5.12 -1.64 -13.99
N ASP A 96 -6.40 -1.40 -13.72
CA ASP A 96 -7.27 -0.61 -14.61
C ASP A 96 -7.48 0.83 -14.12
N TYR A 97 -6.65 1.25 -13.15
CA TYR A 97 -6.60 2.54 -12.47
C TYR A 97 -7.83 2.93 -11.66
N SER A 98 -9.02 2.53 -12.11
CA SER A 98 -10.33 2.99 -11.65
C SER A 98 -11.07 1.97 -10.78
N LYS A 99 -10.62 0.72 -10.73
CA LYS A 99 -11.24 -0.31 -9.88
C LYS A 99 -10.22 -1.12 -9.09
N TYR A 100 -9.16 -1.64 -9.71
CA TYR A 100 -8.18 -2.49 -9.02
C TYR A 100 -6.72 -2.16 -9.36
N SER A 101 -5.83 -2.63 -8.50
CA SER A 101 -4.42 -2.84 -8.80
C SER A 101 -3.90 -4.10 -8.10
N VAL A 102 -2.92 -4.75 -8.70
CA VAL A 102 -2.15 -5.83 -8.08
C VAL A 102 -0.71 -5.37 -8.02
N VAL A 103 -0.12 -5.36 -6.82
CA VAL A 103 1.19 -4.77 -6.55
C VAL A 103 2.07 -5.74 -5.79
N HIS A 104 3.36 -5.72 -6.12
CA HIS A 104 4.43 -6.31 -5.33
C HIS A 104 5.26 -5.17 -4.71
N VAL A 105 5.50 -5.27 -3.41
CA VAL A 105 6.32 -4.32 -2.65
C VAL A 105 7.38 -5.11 -1.89
N CYS A 106 8.64 -4.69 -1.96
CA CYS A 106 9.73 -5.35 -1.26
C CYS A 106 10.74 -4.33 -0.75
N ASP A 107 11.20 -4.51 0.48
CA ASP A 107 12.36 -3.82 1.03
C ASP A 107 13.63 -4.61 0.69
N PRO A 108 14.56 -4.08 -0.11
CA PRO A 108 15.79 -4.78 -0.46
C PRO A 108 16.68 -5.12 0.75
N SER A 109 16.56 -4.39 1.86
CA SER A 109 17.30 -4.65 3.10
C SER A 109 16.65 -5.72 4.00
N ALA A 110 15.36 -6.00 3.76
CA ALA A 110 14.57 -6.99 4.50
C ALA A 110 13.72 -7.82 3.52
N PRO A 111 14.35 -8.58 2.59
CA PRO A 111 13.67 -9.21 1.46
C PRO A 111 12.65 -10.28 1.87
N ASP A 112 12.78 -10.84 3.09
CA ASP A 112 11.85 -11.83 3.63
C ASP A 112 10.46 -11.23 3.94
N TYR A 113 10.35 -9.90 4.06
CA TYR A 113 9.12 -9.16 4.32
C TYR A 113 8.50 -8.58 3.03
N TYR A 114 8.54 -9.33 1.94
CA TYR A 114 7.87 -8.95 0.70
C TYR A 114 6.34 -8.96 0.86
N LEU A 115 5.66 -8.11 0.10
CA LEU A 115 4.20 -8.00 0.09
C LEU A 115 3.69 -8.16 -1.34
N TYR A 116 2.80 -9.12 -1.56
CA TYR A 116 1.89 -9.10 -2.69
C TYR A 116 0.53 -8.62 -2.20
N ALA A 117 -0.02 -7.58 -2.80
CA ALA A 117 -1.29 -7.00 -2.38
C ALA A 117 -2.24 -6.78 -3.57
N VAL A 118 -3.51 -7.06 -3.32
CA VAL A 118 -4.64 -6.68 -4.17
C VAL A 118 -5.28 -5.44 -3.56
N GLN A 119 -5.30 -4.37 -4.35
CA GLN A 119 -5.84 -3.08 -3.97
C GLN A 119 -7.11 -2.79 -4.77
N SER A 120 -8.08 -2.11 -4.16
CA SER A 120 -9.36 -1.76 -4.77
C SER A 120 -9.77 -0.32 -4.46
N ARG A 121 -10.52 0.31 -5.37
CA ARG A 121 -11.12 1.63 -5.12
C ARG A 121 -12.28 1.58 -4.14
N THR A 122 -12.87 0.41 -3.95
CA THR A 122 -13.88 0.14 -2.92
C THR A 122 -13.32 -0.86 -1.91
N PRO A 123 -13.97 -1.09 -0.76
CA PRO A 123 -13.51 -2.07 0.23
C PRO A 123 -13.47 -3.54 -0.24
N ASN A 124 -13.80 -3.83 -1.50
CA ASN A 124 -13.98 -5.18 -2.06
C ASN A 124 -13.64 -5.21 -3.56
N VAL A 125 -13.41 -6.41 -4.13
CA VAL A 125 -12.94 -6.61 -5.52
C VAL A 125 -13.90 -7.38 -6.42
N ASN A 126 -15.13 -7.64 -5.97
CA ASN A 126 -16.05 -8.57 -6.62
C ASN A 126 -16.30 -8.28 -8.11
N GLU A 127 -16.41 -7.01 -8.51
CA GLU A 127 -16.66 -6.61 -9.90
C GLU A 127 -15.51 -6.92 -10.87
N VAL A 128 -14.29 -7.08 -10.34
CA VAL A 128 -13.04 -7.22 -11.12
C VAL A 128 -12.26 -8.46 -10.73
N LYS A 129 -12.90 -9.40 -10.02
CA LYS A 129 -12.28 -10.60 -9.47
C LYS A 129 -11.50 -11.41 -10.51
N SER A 130 -12.07 -11.65 -11.70
CA SER A 130 -11.40 -12.41 -12.76
C SER A 130 -10.14 -11.74 -13.29
N LYS A 131 -10.12 -10.40 -13.38
CA LYS A 131 -8.92 -9.65 -13.79
C LYS A 131 -7.83 -9.70 -12.72
N VAL A 132 -8.23 -9.59 -11.44
CA VAL A 132 -7.32 -9.74 -10.30
C VAL A 132 -6.71 -11.15 -10.27
N GLU A 133 -7.52 -12.19 -10.45
CA GLU A 133 -7.05 -13.59 -10.50
C GLU A 133 -6.08 -13.82 -11.66
N ALA A 134 -6.37 -13.28 -12.85
CA ALA A 134 -5.45 -13.34 -13.99
C ALA A 134 -4.12 -12.63 -13.70
N ALA A 135 -4.15 -11.46 -13.06
CA ALA A 135 -2.95 -10.72 -12.67
C ALA A 135 -2.11 -11.46 -11.62
N LEU A 136 -2.74 -12.05 -10.61
CA LEU A 136 -2.07 -12.90 -9.61
C LEU A 136 -1.46 -14.16 -10.27
N GLY A 137 -2.14 -14.74 -11.26
CA GLY A 137 -1.62 -15.88 -12.02
C GLY A 137 -0.28 -15.60 -12.71
N LYS A 138 -0.02 -14.36 -13.16
CA LYS A 138 1.27 -13.94 -13.75
C LYS A 138 2.45 -14.09 -12.78
N VAL A 139 2.18 -14.08 -11.48
CA VAL A 139 3.18 -14.23 -10.41
C VAL A 139 3.00 -15.54 -9.62
N GLY A 140 2.25 -16.50 -10.17
CA GLY A 140 2.07 -17.82 -9.57
C GLY A 140 1.23 -17.82 -8.28
N LEU A 141 0.38 -16.81 -8.07
CA LEU A 141 -0.50 -16.69 -6.91
C LEU A 141 -1.97 -16.86 -7.30
N GLN A 142 -2.80 -17.16 -6.31
CA GLN A 142 -4.25 -17.27 -6.43
C GLN A 142 -4.91 -16.40 -5.36
N LEU A 143 -6.05 -15.79 -5.67
CA LEU A 143 -6.75 -14.88 -4.75
C LEU A 143 -7.12 -15.57 -3.43
N SER A 144 -7.61 -16.82 -3.50
CA SER A 144 -7.95 -17.65 -2.33
C SER A 144 -6.75 -18.07 -1.47
N GLY A 145 -5.53 -17.95 -1.99
CA GLY A 145 -4.29 -18.21 -1.25
C GLY A 145 -3.74 -16.98 -0.53
N LEU A 146 -4.36 -15.82 -0.72
CA LEU A 146 -4.03 -14.59 0.02
C LEU A 146 -4.92 -14.49 1.27
N PHE A 147 -4.45 -13.75 2.26
CA PHE A 147 -5.31 -13.35 3.37
C PHE A 147 -6.39 -12.38 2.86
N ASP A 148 -7.65 -12.63 3.21
CA ASP A 148 -8.80 -11.80 2.86
C ASP A 148 -9.10 -10.81 3.99
N ALA A 149 -8.68 -9.55 3.81
CA ALA A 149 -8.90 -8.48 4.78
C ALA A 149 -10.37 -8.04 4.86
N THR A 150 -11.22 -8.43 3.91
CA THR A 150 -12.65 -8.11 3.96
C THR A 150 -13.40 -8.90 5.03
N THR A 151 -12.76 -9.95 5.58
CA THR A 151 -13.27 -10.73 6.71
C THR A 151 -13.07 -10.05 8.07
N LEU A 152 -12.30 -8.95 8.11
CA LEU A 152 -12.00 -8.20 9.33
C LEU A 152 -13.05 -7.12 9.64
N SER A 153 -13.20 -6.79 10.93
CA SER A 153 -13.98 -5.63 11.40
C SER A 153 -13.21 -4.33 11.19
N CYS A 154 -13.15 -3.85 9.95
CA CYS A 154 -12.30 -2.74 9.55
C CYS A 154 -12.77 -1.36 10.02
N LYS A 155 -11.77 -0.50 10.34
CA LYS A 155 -11.90 0.95 10.51
C LYS A 155 -10.79 1.64 9.74
N TYR A 156 -11.02 2.89 9.36
CA TYR A 156 -10.07 3.69 8.59
C TYR A 156 -10.03 5.11 9.15
N ASP A 157 -8.83 5.64 9.38
CA ASP A 157 -8.65 7.00 9.91
C ASP A 157 -8.49 8.01 8.77
N ASP A 158 -9.63 8.42 8.19
CA ASP A 158 -9.66 9.41 7.12
C ASP A 158 -9.18 10.80 7.57
N GLU A 159 -9.32 11.15 8.85
CA GLU A 159 -8.85 12.42 9.39
C GLU A 159 -7.32 12.50 9.32
N THR A 160 -6.64 11.49 9.89
CA THR A 160 -5.18 11.42 9.87
C THR A 160 -4.64 11.27 8.45
N LEU A 161 -5.28 10.46 7.60
CA LEU A 161 -4.90 10.33 6.18
C LEU A 161 -4.89 11.69 5.47
N ASN A 162 -5.96 12.48 5.61
CA ASN A 162 -6.05 13.80 4.98
C ASN A 162 -5.05 14.79 5.58
N LYS A 163 -4.88 14.78 6.92
CA LYS A 163 -3.91 15.62 7.63
C LYS A 163 -2.48 15.38 7.14
N LEU A 164 -2.02 14.13 7.14
CA LEU A 164 -0.67 13.76 6.70
C LEU A 164 -0.47 13.98 5.19
N LEU A 165 -1.52 13.83 4.38
CA LEU A 165 -1.46 14.16 2.96
C LEU A 165 -1.33 15.67 2.70
N ALA A 166 -1.86 16.52 3.58
CA ALA A 166 -1.76 17.97 3.47
C ALA A 166 -0.46 18.54 4.08
N GLN A 167 0.07 17.90 5.13
CA GLN A 167 1.29 18.30 5.84
C GLN A 167 2.51 18.36 4.91
N GLN A 168 3.48 19.22 5.24
CA GLN A 168 4.73 19.34 4.49
C GLN A 168 5.84 18.52 5.15
N PHE A 169 6.53 17.70 4.37
CA PHE A 169 7.68 16.91 4.79
C PHE A 169 8.92 17.30 3.99
N SER A 170 9.47 18.49 4.30
CA SER A 170 10.55 19.11 3.52
C SER A 170 11.81 18.25 3.34
N GLU A 171 12.09 17.33 4.26
CA GLU A 171 13.20 16.38 4.15
C GLU A 171 13.01 15.39 2.99
N TYR A 172 11.78 14.93 2.77
CA TYR A 172 11.43 13.86 1.83
C TYR A 172 10.81 14.36 0.51
N GLU A 173 10.42 15.63 0.47
CA GLU A 173 9.79 16.26 -0.70
C GLU A 173 10.75 17.09 -1.55
N LYS A 174 12.06 16.81 -1.48
CA LYS A 174 13.06 17.45 -2.33
C LYS A 174 12.95 16.91 -3.73
#